data_AF-A0A1H9SI42-F1
#
_entry.id   AF-A0A1H9SI42-F1
#
_cell.length_a   1.000
_cell.length_b   1.000
_cell.length_c   1.000
_cell.angle_alpha   90.00
_cell.angle_beta   90.00
_cell.angle_gamma   90.00
#
_symmetry.space_group_name_H-M   'P 1'
#
loop_
_entity.id
_entity.type
_entity.pdbx_description
1 polymer ?
#
loop_
_entity_poly.entity_id
_entity_poly.type
_entity_poly.pdbx_seq_one_letter_code
_entity_poly.pdbx_strand_id
1 'polypeptide(L)' 'MKNGKKLTVSQRQHLQSLALDPNDWLLSKKTNVEWVIVERSSGKAQVIPAP' A
#
# COMPACT_ATOMS: atom_id res chain seq x y z
N MET A 1 -12.46 -7.01 6.37
CA MET A 1 -12.00 -6.07 5.32
C MET A 1 -11.36 -6.89 4.21
N LYS A 2 -12.01 -7.05 3.05
CA LYS A 2 -11.66 -8.10 2.06
C LYS A 2 -11.01 -7.61 0.75
N ASN A 3 -10.71 -6.31 0.58
CA ASN A 3 -10.57 -5.73 -0.78
C ASN A 3 -9.20 -5.13 -1.13
N GLY A 4 -8.15 -5.35 -0.34
CA GLY A 4 -6.81 -4.92 -0.71
C GLY A 4 -6.27 -5.69 -1.92
N LYS A 5 -5.84 -5.00 -2.98
CA LYS A 5 -5.19 -5.61 -4.15
C LYS A 5 -3.71 -5.87 -3.86
N LYS A 6 -3.17 -6.96 -4.42
CA LYS A 6 -1.73 -7.21 -4.41
C LYS A 6 -1.01 -6.08 -5.14
N LEU A 7 0.12 -5.65 -4.57
CA LEU A 7 0.95 -4.59 -5.14
C LEU A 7 1.64 -5.05 -6.43
N THR A 8 1.62 -4.20 -7.46
CA THR A 8 2.43 -4.32 -8.68
C THR A 8 3.91 -4.02 -8.40
N VAL A 9 4.82 -4.35 -9.31
CA VAL A 9 6.26 -4.08 -9.16
C VAL A 9 6.54 -2.61 -8.83
N SER A 10 5.94 -1.68 -9.58
CA SER A 10 6.11 -0.23 -9.34
C SER A 10 5.56 0.22 -7.98
N GLN A 11 4.45 -0.34 -7.53
CA GLN A 11 3.89 -0.03 -6.21
C GLN A 11 4.78 -0.55 -5.09
N ARG A 12 5.39 -1.73 -5.27
CA ARG A 12 6.34 -2.28 -4.30
C ARG A 12 7.58 -1.40 -4.17
N GLN A 13 8.13 -0.92 -5.28
CA GLN A 13 9.27 0.00 -5.29
C GLN A 13 8.96 1.31 -4.55
N HIS A 14 7.75 1.85 -4.74
CA HIS A 14 7.30 3.04 -4.02
C HIS A 14 7.16 2.80 -2.51
N LEU A 15 6.60 1.67 -2.09
CA LEU A 15 6.56 1.36 -0.66
C LEU A 15 7.97 1.20 -0.07
N GLN A 16 8.89 0.58 -0.82
CA GLN A 16 10.28 0.43 -0.40
C GLN A 16 10.99 1.79 -0.27
N SER A 17 10.73 2.77 -1.13
CA SER A 17 11.30 4.12 -1.00
C SER A 17 10.79 4.86 0.24
N LEU A 18 9.61 4.47 0.74
CA LEU A 18 9.02 4.95 1.99
C LEU A 18 9.40 4.11 3.22
N ALA A 19 10.38 3.21 3.08
CA ALA A 19 10.82 2.26 4.13
C ALA A 19 9.70 1.35 4.67
N LEU A 20 8.72 1.00 3.83
CA LEU A 20 7.66 0.04 4.13
C LEU A 20 7.96 -1.31 3.46
N ASP A 21 7.76 -2.43 4.15
CA ASP A 21 7.88 -3.76 3.54
C ASP A 21 6.64 -4.07 2.66
N PRO A 22 6.74 -4.09 1.33
CA PRO A 22 5.60 -4.36 0.46
C PRO A 22 4.93 -5.74 0.67
N ASN A 23 5.61 -6.69 1.32
CA ASN A 23 5.05 -7.99 1.66
C ASN A 23 4.11 -7.95 2.86
N ASP A 24 4.03 -6.84 3.58
CA ASP A 24 3.07 -6.63 4.66
C ASP A 24 1.85 -5.82 4.21
N TRP A 25 1.89 -5.17 3.04
CA TRP A 25 0.85 -4.24 2.62
C TRP A 25 0.08 -4.67 1.36
N LEU A 26 -1.20 -4.33 1.34
CA LEU A 26 -2.09 -4.40 0.18
C LEU A 26 -2.54 -3.00 -0.21
N LEU A 27 -2.77 -2.75 -1.50
CA LEU A 27 -3.31 -1.47 -1.97
C LEU A 27 -4.85 -1.50 -1.90
N SER A 28 -5.44 -0.63 -1.09
CA SER A 28 -6.89 -0.52 -0.96
C SER A 28 -7.48 0.57 -1.86
N LYS A 29 -6.84 1.74 -1.95
CA LYS A 29 -7.29 2.86 -2.78
C LYS A 29 -6.09 3.56 -3.39
N LYS A 30 -6.24 4.02 -4.64
CA LYS A 30 -5.23 4.79 -5.36
C LYS A 30 -5.85 6.09 -5.85
N THR A 31 -5.24 7.21 -5.51
CA THR A 31 -5.54 8.52 -6.10
C THR A 31 -4.25 9.13 -6.65
N ASN A 32 -4.35 10.29 -7.31
CA ASN A 32 -3.18 11.00 -7.84
C ASN A 32 -2.36 11.71 -6.76
N VAL A 33 -2.89 11.84 -5.54
CA VAL A 33 -2.25 12.55 -4.43
C VAL A 33 -1.81 11.56 -3.35
N GLU A 34 -2.66 10.57 -3.09
CA GLU A 34 -2.51 9.66 -1.96
C GLU A 34 -2.93 8.24 -2.30
N TRP A 35 -2.26 7.27 -1.69
CA TRP A 35 -2.63 5.86 -1.74
C TRP A 35 -3.03 5.40 -0.33
N VAL A 36 -4.11 4.63 -0.26
CA VAL A 36 -4.51 3.94 0.98
C VAL A 36 -4.02 2.51 0.87
N ILE A 37 -3.09 2.14 1.74
CA ILE A 37 -2.59 0.79 1.91
C ILE A 37 -3.17 0.17 3.17
N VAL A 38 -3.24 -1.16 3.22
CA VAL A 38 -3.79 -1.91 4.35
C VAL A 38 -2.81 -3.02 4.72
N GLU A 39 -2.47 -3.09 6.00
CA GLU A 39 -1.58 -4.11 6.55
C GLU A 39 -2.27 -5.48 6.50
N ARG A 40 -1.55 -6.51 6.04
CA ARG A 40 -2.06 -7.87 5.89
C ARG A 40 -2.38 -8.54 7.23
N SER A 41 -1.55 -8.30 8.23
CA SER A 41 -1.63 -8.93 9.56
C SER A 41 -2.76 -8.36 10.40
N SER A 42 -2.83 -7.03 10.52
CA SER A 42 -3.77 -6.33 11.40
C SER A 42 -5.01 -5.80 10.67
N GLY A 43 -4.95 -5.69 9.33
CA GLY A 43 -5.98 -5.01 8.55
C GLY A 43 -6.00 -3.49 8.73
N LYS A 44 -4.99 -2.91 9.41
CA LYS A 44 -4.92 -1.47 9.64
C LYS A 44 -4.65 -0.73 8.34
N ALA A 45 -5.45 0.30 8.07
CA ALA A 45 -5.24 1.18 6.93
C ALA A 45 -4.22 2.28 7.27
N GLN A 46 -3.39 2.61 6.28
CA GLN A 46 -2.45 3.73 6.33
C GLN A 46 -2.50 4.49 5.01
N VAL A 47 -2.36 5.81 5.08
CA VAL A 47 -2.29 6.68 3.90
C VAL A 47 -0.82 7.00 3.64
N ILE A 48 -0.40 6.85 2.39
CA ILE A 48 0.94 7.22 1.90
C ILE A 48 0.81 8.19 0.73
N PRO A 49 1.78 9.09 0.50
CA PRO A 49 1.79 9.93 -0.69
C PRO A 49 1.85 9.05 -1.95
N ALA A 50 1.25 9.51 -3.05
CA ALA A 50 1.47 8.90 -4.35
C ALA A 50 2.94 9.14 -4.81
N PRO A 51 3.55 8.20 -5.57
CA PRO A 51 4.85 8.39 -6.21
C PRO A 51 4.82 9.52 -7.25
#